data_AF-A0A314W8L7-F1
#
_entry.id   AF-A0A314W8L7-F1
#
_cell.length_a   1.000
_cell.length_b   1.000
_cell.length_c   1.000
_cell.angle_alpha   90.00
_cell.angle_beta   90.00
_cell.angle_gamma   90.00
#
_symmetry.space_group_name_H-M   'P 1'
#
loop_
_entity.id
_entity.type
_entity.pdbx_description
1 polymer ?
#
loop_
_entity_poly.entity_id
_entity_poly.type
_entity_poly.pdbx_seq_one_letter_code
_entity_poly.pdbx_strand_id
1 'polypeptide(L)'
;MKTSQSNLSSVPSVHKILDFPSVKNLVSEFGHSMVSDSVRAVQEEFRNSMINSENKKSVKFKEEVFVDRVRRKVLIFTEKSLQPVLNLSGTILHTNLGRALLPDEAISAMTEAASQAVNLEYNILEGDRGSRDKHVEEELCRLTGAEAVTIVNNNAAAVMLVLNTLARRKEVLVSRGELVEIGGSFRLPDIMTSSGCKLREVGTTNRTHIEDFENALSSKTGLILKAYTSNYTITGFTKEVKEADIIKLSRDYNIPFVVDLGSGSLIDLKNSNVTLEPTPLKKLQSGVDLVTFSGDKLLGGPQCGIIAGRKNLIARINRNAMKRAMRCDKLTVAALSAVLKIYGNPEKAVQKIPTLRLLLRSKEEIKNVVDRVLPELRLHMERMATLEAVDCQSQVGSGALPNQLLPSAGIAIRLKNKKSSNGFFLSKVSEVFRKLPIPIIGRVHDNAFILDLRNLENESAFLKQLEFLPKNWDF
;
A
#
# COMPACT_ATOMS: atom_id res chain seq x y z
N MET A 1 -45.50 32.72 -18.34
CA MET A 1 -44.05 32.97 -18.52
C MET A 1 -43.48 34.15 -17.73
N LYS A 2 -44.27 35.12 -17.20
CA LYS A 2 -43.73 36.24 -16.40
C LYS A 2 -43.36 35.94 -14.93
N THR A 3 -43.73 34.77 -14.39
CA THR A 3 -43.52 34.40 -12.98
C THR A 3 -42.24 33.61 -12.69
N SER A 4 -41.54 33.07 -13.71
CA SER A 4 -40.28 32.36 -13.52
C SER A 4 -39.07 33.30 -13.44
N GLN A 5 -39.08 34.42 -14.18
CA GLN A 5 -37.99 35.41 -14.16
C GLN A 5 -37.89 36.20 -12.85
N SER A 6 -39.01 36.50 -12.17
CA SER A 6 -38.99 37.32 -10.95
C SER A 6 -38.35 36.61 -9.75
N ASN A 7 -38.37 35.27 -9.72
CA ASN A 7 -37.79 34.48 -8.62
C ASN A 7 -36.26 34.28 -8.73
N LEU A 8 -35.70 34.31 -9.94
CA LEU A 8 -34.24 34.22 -10.18
C LEU A 8 -33.48 35.47 -9.74
N SER A 9 -34.16 36.63 -9.70
CA SER A 9 -33.59 37.92 -9.25
C SER A 9 -33.34 38.01 -7.73
N SER A 10 -33.79 37.01 -6.95
CA SER A 10 -33.68 37.00 -5.49
C SER A 10 -32.31 36.58 -4.94
N VAL A 11 -31.42 36.06 -5.78
CA VAL A 11 -30.06 35.64 -5.38
C VAL A 11 -29.10 36.84 -5.53
N PRO A 12 -28.43 37.31 -4.47
CA PRO A 12 -27.47 38.42 -4.53
C PRO A 12 -26.33 38.17 -5.53
N SER A 13 -25.69 39.23 -6.02
CA SER A 13 -24.48 39.10 -6.85
C SER A 13 -23.32 38.50 -6.05
N VAL A 14 -22.36 37.86 -6.72
CA VAL A 14 -21.17 37.27 -6.07
C VAL A 14 -20.46 38.29 -5.19
N HIS A 15 -20.28 39.53 -5.67
CA HIS A 15 -19.69 40.62 -4.90
C HIS A 15 -20.45 40.89 -3.59
N LYS A 16 -21.79 40.93 -3.64
CA LYS A 16 -22.62 41.19 -2.45
C LYS A 16 -22.54 40.03 -1.45
N ILE A 17 -22.42 38.79 -1.93
CA ILE A 17 -22.23 37.61 -1.05
C ILE A 17 -20.83 37.59 -0.43
N LEU A 18 -19.80 37.94 -1.19
CA LEU A 18 -18.43 38.06 -0.67
C LEU A 18 -18.31 39.14 0.42
N ASP A 19 -19.23 40.12 0.41
CA ASP A 19 -19.28 41.15 1.44
C ASP A 19 -19.93 40.71 2.77
N PHE A 20 -20.59 39.54 2.82
CA PHE A 20 -21.17 39.04 4.06
C PHE A 20 -20.08 38.77 5.10
N PRO A 21 -20.27 39.16 6.39
CA PRO A 21 -19.24 38.97 7.42
C PRO A 21 -18.76 37.52 7.55
N SER A 22 -19.68 36.57 7.45
CA SER A 22 -19.40 35.13 7.51
C SER A 22 -18.61 34.61 6.31
N VAL A 23 -18.78 35.21 5.13
CA VAL A 23 -18.02 34.87 3.92
C VAL A 23 -16.65 35.56 3.91
N LYS A 24 -16.53 36.78 4.46
CA LYS A 24 -15.23 37.45 4.66
C LYS A 24 -14.29 36.62 5.56
N ASN A 25 -14.83 35.97 6.59
CA ASN A 25 -14.05 35.04 7.40
C ASN A 25 -13.51 33.86 6.57
N LEU A 26 -14.34 33.28 5.70
CA LEU A 26 -13.89 32.24 4.76
C LEU A 26 -12.83 32.76 3.79
N VAL A 27 -12.96 34.00 3.28
CA VAL A 27 -11.96 34.61 2.40
C VAL A 27 -10.61 34.79 3.12
N SER A 28 -10.64 35.19 4.39
CA SER A 28 -9.42 35.33 5.21
C SER A 28 -8.72 33.98 5.44
N GLU A 29 -9.50 32.90 5.59
CA GLU A 29 -8.97 31.57 5.90
C GLU A 29 -8.53 30.79 4.65
N PHE A 30 -9.31 30.87 3.56
CA PHE A 30 -9.15 30.02 2.37
C PHE A 30 -8.75 30.79 1.09
N GLY A 31 -8.65 32.10 1.17
CA GLY A 31 -8.28 32.96 0.06
C GLY A 31 -9.45 33.32 -0.87
N HIS A 32 -9.37 34.51 -1.45
CA HIS A 32 -10.46 35.11 -2.23
C HIS A 32 -10.88 34.27 -3.45
N SER A 33 -9.91 33.72 -4.22
CA SER A 33 -10.22 32.98 -5.45
C SER A 33 -11.10 31.77 -5.18
N MET A 34 -10.71 30.92 -4.22
CA MET A 34 -11.43 29.69 -3.88
C MET A 34 -12.84 29.96 -3.36
N VAL A 35 -12.98 30.97 -2.49
CA VAL A 35 -14.29 31.33 -1.94
C VAL A 35 -15.18 31.94 -3.02
N SER A 36 -14.64 32.80 -3.89
CA SER A 36 -15.39 33.36 -5.02
C SER A 36 -15.91 32.27 -5.96
N ASP A 37 -15.09 31.27 -6.29
CA ASP A 37 -15.49 30.15 -7.15
C ASP A 37 -16.53 29.25 -6.47
N SER A 38 -16.39 29.02 -5.16
CA SER A 38 -17.38 28.30 -4.36
C SER A 38 -18.72 29.04 -4.28
N VAL A 39 -18.69 30.38 -4.13
CA VAL A 39 -19.89 31.21 -4.18
C VAL A 39 -20.57 31.09 -5.55
N ARG A 40 -19.82 31.18 -6.66
CA ARG A 40 -20.36 31.01 -8.02
C ARG A 40 -21.02 29.64 -8.21
N ALA A 41 -20.36 28.57 -7.79
CA ALA A 41 -20.89 27.22 -7.90
C ALA A 41 -22.19 27.04 -7.09
N VAL A 42 -22.23 27.51 -5.84
CA VAL A 42 -23.44 27.43 -5.00
C VAL A 42 -24.56 28.33 -5.55
N GLN A 43 -24.23 29.49 -6.14
CA GLN A 43 -25.21 30.32 -6.84
C GLN A 43 -25.82 29.59 -8.03
N GLU A 44 -25.01 28.91 -8.84
CA GLU A 44 -25.48 28.14 -9.99
C GLU A 44 -26.36 26.96 -9.58
N GLU A 45 -25.94 26.18 -8.57
CA GLU A 45 -26.75 25.11 -7.97
C GLU A 45 -28.09 25.63 -7.45
N PHE A 46 -28.09 26.78 -6.78
CA PHE A 46 -29.31 27.41 -6.28
C PHE A 46 -30.22 27.83 -7.44
N ARG A 47 -29.68 28.44 -8.50
CA ARG A 47 -30.45 28.82 -9.70
C ARG A 47 -31.04 27.60 -10.41
N ASN A 48 -30.27 26.53 -10.57
CA ASN A 48 -30.73 25.28 -11.20
C ASN A 48 -31.84 24.60 -10.38
N SER A 49 -31.73 24.61 -9.05
CA SER A 49 -32.78 24.08 -8.16
C SER A 49 -34.11 24.84 -8.26
N MET A 50 -34.06 26.14 -8.57
CA MET A 50 -35.23 26.99 -8.78
C MET A 50 -35.88 26.78 -10.15
N ILE A 51 -35.12 26.35 -11.15
CA ILE A 51 -35.62 26.04 -12.50
C ILE A 51 -36.29 24.67 -12.54
N ASN A 52 -35.74 23.67 -11.84
CA ASN A 52 -36.20 22.28 -11.88
C ASN A 52 -37.32 21.92 -10.89
N SER A 53 -37.77 22.83 -10.02
CA SER A 53 -38.87 22.54 -9.10
C SER A 53 -40.23 22.70 -9.79
N GLU A 54 -40.80 21.62 -10.33
CA GLU A 54 -42.16 21.61 -10.92
C GLU A 54 -43.27 21.89 -9.89
N ASN A 55 -42.98 21.83 -8.59
CA ASN A 55 -43.93 22.13 -7.52
C ASN A 55 -43.61 23.46 -6.82
N LYS A 56 -44.54 24.41 -6.92
CA LYS A 56 -44.53 25.80 -6.41
C LYS A 56 -44.29 25.93 -4.88
N LYS A 57 -43.09 25.63 -4.39
CA LYS A 57 -42.52 26.26 -3.18
C LYS A 57 -41.22 26.95 -3.59
N SER A 58 -41.31 28.25 -3.86
CA SER A 58 -40.15 29.10 -4.13
C SER A 58 -39.10 28.92 -3.03
N VAL A 59 -37.94 28.35 -3.35
CA VAL A 59 -36.82 28.30 -2.41
C VAL A 59 -36.36 29.75 -2.22
N LYS A 60 -36.75 30.36 -1.10
CA LYS A 60 -36.31 31.73 -0.77
C LYS A 60 -34.83 31.70 -0.40
N PHE A 61 -34.07 32.63 -0.94
CA PHE A 61 -32.69 32.85 -0.51
C PHE A 61 -32.68 33.18 0.99
N LYS A 62 -31.94 32.37 1.76
CA LYS A 62 -31.62 32.62 3.16
C LYS A 62 -30.11 32.67 3.28
N GLU A 63 -29.59 33.79 3.78
CA GLU A 63 -28.15 34.04 3.87
C GLU A 63 -27.44 32.91 4.62
N GLU A 64 -27.90 32.55 5.82
CA GLU A 64 -27.30 31.50 6.64
C GLU A 64 -27.19 30.16 5.90
N VAL A 65 -28.25 29.72 5.22
CA VAL A 65 -28.26 28.46 4.47
C VAL A 65 -27.32 28.53 3.26
N PHE A 66 -27.25 29.68 2.60
CA PHE A 66 -26.37 29.88 1.46
C PHE A 66 -24.90 29.87 1.90
N VAL A 67 -24.57 30.63 2.94
CA VAL A 67 -23.23 30.72 3.52
C VAL A 67 -22.77 29.35 4.02
N ASP A 68 -23.65 28.59 4.68
CA ASP A 68 -23.35 27.23 5.12
C ASP A 68 -23.07 26.28 3.94
N ARG A 69 -23.79 26.42 2.82
CA ARG A 69 -23.47 25.68 1.58
C ARG A 69 -22.13 26.12 0.96
N VAL A 70 -21.84 27.42 0.94
CA VAL A 70 -20.53 27.94 0.48
C VAL A 70 -19.41 27.39 1.35
N ARG A 71 -19.57 27.42 2.68
CA ARG A 71 -18.61 26.85 3.62
C ARG A 71 -18.38 25.37 3.34
N ARG A 72 -19.44 24.57 3.19
CA ARG A 72 -19.28 23.15 2.82
C ARG A 72 -18.54 22.97 1.50
N LYS A 73 -18.85 23.78 0.49
CA LYS A 73 -18.21 23.71 -0.83
C LYS A 73 -16.71 24.05 -0.73
N VAL A 74 -16.36 25.10 -0.01
CA VAL A 74 -14.96 25.47 0.28
C VAL A 74 -14.26 24.34 1.03
N LEU A 75 -14.89 23.79 2.06
CA LEU A 75 -14.32 22.68 2.82
C LEU A 75 -14.05 21.45 1.94
N ILE A 76 -14.97 21.08 1.04
CA ILE A 76 -14.77 20.01 0.05
C ILE A 76 -13.54 20.27 -0.84
N PHE A 77 -13.30 21.52 -1.26
CA PHE A 77 -12.10 21.85 -2.04
C PHE A 77 -10.81 21.79 -1.23
N THR A 78 -10.89 21.94 0.09
CA THR A 78 -9.75 21.84 1.00
C THR A 78 -9.59 20.47 1.64
N GLU A 79 -10.55 19.56 1.43
CA GLU A 79 -10.46 18.19 1.92
C GLU A 79 -9.27 17.49 1.26
N LYS A 80 -8.39 16.94 2.10
CA LYS A 80 -7.23 16.20 1.63
C LYS A 80 -7.72 14.90 0.98
N SER A 81 -7.43 14.71 -0.30
CA SER A 81 -7.71 13.44 -0.99
C SER A 81 -6.89 12.28 -0.40
N LEU A 82 -5.68 12.57 0.13
CA LEU A 82 -4.87 11.64 0.91
C LEU A 82 -4.97 11.99 2.41
N GLN A 83 -5.54 11.08 3.18
CA GLN A 83 -5.77 11.24 4.61
C GLN A 83 -5.39 9.97 5.38
N PRO A 84 -4.99 10.08 6.66
CA PRO A 84 -4.76 8.91 7.49
C PRO A 84 -6.08 8.14 7.71
N VAL A 85 -5.97 6.83 7.85
CA VAL A 85 -7.10 5.94 8.17
C VAL A 85 -6.69 4.96 9.26
N LEU A 86 -7.66 4.48 10.03
CA LEU A 86 -7.47 3.35 10.95
C LEU A 86 -7.78 2.05 10.20
N ASN A 87 -6.73 1.29 9.89
CA ASN A 87 -6.86 0.01 9.19
C ASN A 87 -7.26 -1.11 10.17
N LEU A 88 -8.54 -1.42 10.28
CA LEU A 88 -9.08 -2.54 11.07
C LEU A 88 -9.66 -3.65 10.17
N SER A 89 -9.17 -3.75 8.93
CA SER A 89 -9.64 -4.76 7.96
C SER A 89 -9.09 -6.15 8.25
N GLY A 90 -8.05 -6.22 9.10
CA GLY A 90 -7.28 -7.43 9.38
C GLY A 90 -6.24 -7.78 8.32
N THR A 91 -5.90 -6.86 7.42
CA THR A 91 -4.77 -6.98 6.50
C THR A 91 -3.64 -6.08 6.96
N ILE A 92 -2.44 -6.61 7.23
CA ILE A 92 -1.30 -5.80 7.73
C ILE A 92 -0.76 -4.90 6.62
N LEU A 93 -0.19 -5.51 5.57
CA LEU A 93 0.31 -4.84 4.38
C LEU A 93 -0.85 -4.63 3.40
N HIS A 94 -1.71 -3.67 3.69
CA HIS A 94 -2.88 -3.40 2.85
C HIS A 94 -2.51 -2.56 1.63
N THR A 95 -2.57 -3.13 0.42
CA THR A 95 -2.15 -2.46 -0.82
C THR A 95 -2.86 -1.12 -1.03
N ASN A 96 -4.18 -1.07 -0.82
CA ASN A 96 -4.96 0.17 -0.99
C ASN A 96 -4.71 1.23 0.08
N LEU A 97 -4.12 0.86 1.24
CA LEU A 97 -3.90 1.77 2.37
C LEU A 97 -2.42 2.09 2.57
N GLY A 98 -1.57 1.86 1.55
CA GLY A 98 -0.17 2.29 1.56
C GLY A 98 0.84 1.26 2.06
N ARG A 99 0.46 -0.01 2.24
CA ARG A 99 1.36 -1.12 2.63
C ARG A 99 2.05 -0.89 3.99
N ALA A 100 3.38 -0.89 4.04
CA ALA A 100 4.17 -0.78 5.26
C ALA A 100 4.14 0.65 5.83
N LEU A 101 3.88 0.74 7.13
CA LEU A 101 4.10 1.98 7.88
C LEU A 101 5.58 2.13 8.21
N LEU A 102 6.09 3.36 8.13
CA LEU A 102 7.48 3.67 8.44
C LEU A 102 7.70 3.83 9.96
N PRO A 103 8.85 3.38 10.50
CA PRO A 103 9.24 3.70 11.87
C PRO A 103 9.58 5.20 12.01
N ASP A 104 9.50 5.72 13.23
CA ASP A 104 9.75 7.14 13.53
C ASP A 104 11.14 7.61 13.06
N GLU A 105 12.17 6.75 13.14
CA GLU A 105 13.50 7.05 12.64
C GLU A 105 13.52 7.32 11.13
N ALA A 106 12.73 6.57 10.36
CA ALA A 106 12.63 6.76 8.92
C ALA A 106 11.86 8.05 8.59
N ILE A 107 10.79 8.36 9.34
CA ILE A 107 10.04 9.62 9.20
C ILE A 107 10.93 10.82 9.54
N SER A 108 11.72 10.72 10.61
CA SER A 108 12.69 11.75 11.00
C SER A 108 13.75 11.95 9.91
N ALA A 109 14.35 10.86 9.41
CA ALA A 109 15.33 10.92 8.32
C ALA A 109 14.74 11.52 7.03
N MET A 110 13.47 11.23 6.70
CA MET A 110 12.79 11.87 5.58
C MET A 110 12.59 13.38 5.81
N THR A 111 12.20 13.77 7.02
CA THR A 111 11.97 15.18 7.38
C THR A 111 13.27 15.97 7.30
N GLU A 112 14.36 15.43 7.84
CA GLU A 112 15.69 15.98 7.73
C GLU A 112 16.10 16.07 6.24
N ALA A 113 16.03 14.97 5.50
CA ALA A 113 16.40 14.98 4.09
C ALA A 113 15.53 15.95 3.26
N ALA A 114 14.27 16.16 3.60
CA ALA A 114 13.39 17.10 2.92
C ALA A 114 13.70 18.58 3.22
N SER A 115 14.09 18.88 4.47
CA SER A 115 14.25 20.25 4.98
C SER A 115 15.64 20.86 4.73
N GLN A 116 16.63 20.05 4.36
CA GLN A 116 18.01 20.52 4.10
C GLN A 116 18.64 19.93 2.83
N ALA A 117 19.73 20.57 2.40
CA ALA A 117 20.66 19.97 1.46
C ALA A 117 21.37 18.78 2.13
N VAL A 118 21.54 17.68 1.39
CA VAL A 118 22.19 16.47 1.90
C VAL A 118 23.18 15.94 0.86
N ASN A 119 24.15 15.14 1.32
CA ASN A 119 25.19 14.51 0.52
C ASN A 119 24.69 13.33 -0.34
N LEU A 120 23.52 13.48 -0.99
CA LEU A 120 22.85 12.40 -1.73
C LEU A 120 23.74 11.82 -2.84
N GLU A 121 24.43 12.66 -3.60
CA GLU A 121 25.34 12.25 -4.69
C GLU A 121 26.70 12.95 -4.55
N TYR A 122 27.11 13.25 -3.32
CA TYR A 122 28.35 13.96 -3.04
C TYR A 122 29.16 13.17 -2.01
N ASN A 123 30.39 12.80 -2.33
CA ASN A 123 31.30 12.19 -1.37
C ASN A 123 31.95 13.30 -0.55
N ILE A 124 31.60 13.38 0.75
CA ILE A 124 32.13 14.43 1.64
C ILE A 124 33.65 14.32 1.81
N LEU A 125 34.20 13.09 1.85
CA LEU A 125 35.62 12.86 2.09
C LEU A 125 36.47 13.16 0.84
N GLU A 126 35.99 12.78 -0.34
CA GLU A 126 36.71 12.95 -1.61
C GLU A 126 36.40 14.29 -2.30
N GLY A 127 35.33 14.97 -1.89
CA GLY A 127 34.93 16.27 -2.44
C GLY A 127 34.33 16.21 -3.84
N ASP A 128 33.85 15.06 -4.28
CA ASP A 128 33.40 14.82 -5.66
C ASP A 128 32.03 14.14 -5.77
N ARG A 129 31.63 13.79 -7.01
CA ARG A 129 30.33 13.18 -7.29
C ARG A 129 30.33 11.70 -6.89
N GLY A 130 29.45 11.35 -5.96
CA GLY A 130 29.21 9.97 -5.52
C GLY A 130 27.96 9.32 -6.11
N SER A 131 27.81 8.01 -5.86
CA SER A 131 26.58 7.26 -6.11
C SER A 131 25.62 7.39 -4.93
N ARG A 132 24.34 7.66 -5.19
CA ARG A 132 23.32 7.69 -4.13
C ARG A 132 23.02 6.34 -3.51
N ASP A 133 23.26 5.25 -4.23
CA ASP A 133 23.01 3.91 -3.72
C ASP A 133 24.02 3.54 -2.62
N LYS A 134 25.17 4.24 -2.55
CA LYS A 134 26.22 4.05 -1.53
C LYS A 134 25.69 4.20 -0.09
N HIS A 135 24.63 5.00 0.10
CA HIS A 135 24.00 5.24 1.41
C HIS A 135 23.24 4.02 1.97
N VAL A 136 23.01 3.00 1.14
CA VAL A 136 22.28 1.77 1.51
C VAL A 136 22.99 0.49 1.08
N GLU A 137 23.92 0.56 0.13
CA GLU A 137 24.55 -0.61 -0.51
C GLU A 137 25.29 -1.49 0.50
N GLU A 138 26.15 -0.91 1.36
CA GLU A 138 26.94 -1.67 2.33
C GLU A 138 26.06 -2.51 3.25
N GLU A 139 25.05 -1.89 3.84
CA GLU A 139 24.15 -2.55 4.79
C GLU A 139 23.24 -3.58 4.09
N LEU A 140 22.78 -3.29 2.87
CA LEU A 140 22.03 -4.28 2.08
C LEU A 140 22.91 -5.47 1.68
N CYS A 141 24.17 -5.25 1.27
CA CYS A 141 25.13 -6.32 1.02
C CYS A 141 25.32 -7.18 2.27
N ARG A 142 25.49 -6.56 3.44
CA ARG A 142 25.64 -7.27 4.73
C ARG A 142 24.42 -8.12 5.07
N LEU A 143 23.21 -7.56 4.94
CA LEU A 143 21.96 -8.25 5.28
C LEU A 143 21.56 -9.33 4.28
N THR A 144 21.95 -9.18 3.01
CA THR A 144 21.58 -10.11 1.92
C THR A 144 22.69 -11.09 1.55
N GLY A 145 23.94 -10.87 2.00
CA GLY A 145 25.10 -11.64 1.55
C GLY A 145 25.48 -11.42 0.08
N ALA A 146 24.92 -10.39 -0.57
CA ALA A 146 25.20 -10.06 -1.96
C ALA A 146 26.60 -9.43 -2.12
N GLU A 147 27.23 -9.69 -3.28
CA GLU A 147 28.49 -9.05 -3.64
C GLU A 147 28.32 -7.55 -3.98
N ALA A 148 27.14 -7.17 -4.48
CA ALA A 148 26.75 -5.78 -4.74
C ALA A 148 25.22 -5.65 -4.73
N VAL A 149 24.73 -4.43 -4.52
CA VAL A 149 23.29 -4.11 -4.49
C VAL A 149 23.02 -2.80 -5.23
N THR A 150 21.83 -2.71 -5.83
CA THR A 150 21.33 -1.44 -6.35
C THR A 150 19.82 -1.29 -6.11
N ILE A 151 19.33 -0.04 -6.02
CA ILE A 151 17.92 0.24 -5.68
C ILE A 151 17.20 1.12 -6.72
N VAL A 152 15.97 0.75 -7.06
CA VAL A 152 15.11 1.46 -8.02
C VAL A 152 13.74 1.77 -7.42
N ASN A 153 12.92 2.52 -8.14
CA ASN A 153 11.64 3.08 -7.67
C ASN A 153 10.70 2.07 -7.01
N ASN A 154 10.59 0.85 -7.55
CA ASN A 154 9.80 -0.25 -6.99
C ASN A 154 10.27 -1.59 -7.56
N ASN A 155 9.78 -2.71 -7.03
CA ASN A 155 10.19 -4.03 -7.52
C ASN A 155 9.79 -4.29 -8.98
N ALA A 156 8.71 -3.67 -9.48
CA ALA A 156 8.35 -3.80 -10.88
C ALA A 156 9.42 -3.19 -11.80
N ALA A 157 9.94 -2.02 -11.42
CA ALA A 157 11.08 -1.41 -12.09
C ALA A 157 12.35 -2.27 -11.94
N ALA A 158 12.52 -2.96 -10.81
CA ALA A 158 13.66 -3.87 -10.60
C ALA A 158 13.63 -5.03 -11.59
N VAL A 159 12.50 -5.74 -11.68
CA VAL A 159 12.29 -6.83 -12.63
C VAL A 159 12.46 -6.35 -14.07
N MET A 160 11.83 -5.22 -14.43
CA MET A 160 11.95 -4.63 -15.77
C MET A 160 13.42 -4.30 -16.12
N LEU A 161 14.16 -3.70 -15.19
CA LEU A 161 15.55 -3.31 -15.40
C LEU A 161 16.47 -4.54 -15.53
N VAL A 162 16.26 -5.57 -14.71
CA VAL A 162 17.01 -6.83 -14.80
C VAL A 162 16.77 -7.50 -16.16
N LEU A 163 15.50 -7.67 -16.55
CA LEU A 163 15.11 -8.27 -17.82
C LEU A 163 15.70 -7.49 -19.01
N ASN A 164 15.53 -6.18 -19.04
CA ASN A 164 16.06 -5.33 -20.10
C ASN A 164 17.60 -5.38 -20.18
N THR A 165 18.29 -5.42 -19.04
CA THR A 165 19.76 -5.43 -19.03
C THR A 165 20.34 -6.78 -19.44
N LEU A 166 19.73 -7.88 -18.98
CA LEU A 166 20.32 -9.21 -19.10
C LEU A 166 19.78 -10.00 -20.29
N ALA A 167 18.54 -9.74 -20.72
CA ALA A 167 17.83 -10.55 -21.71
C ALA A 167 17.08 -9.74 -22.79
N ARG A 168 17.45 -8.49 -23.04
CA ARG A 168 16.85 -7.72 -24.16
C ARG A 168 17.10 -8.41 -25.50
N ARG A 169 16.02 -8.61 -26.26
CA ARG A 169 15.91 -9.37 -27.52
C ARG A 169 16.25 -10.87 -27.39
N LYS A 170 16.42 -11.37 -26.17
CA LYS A 170 16.69 -12.77 -25.86
C LYS A 170 15.46 -13.43 -25.23
N GLU A 171 15.48 -14.75 -25.19
CA GLU A 171 14.46 -15.58 -24.54
C GLU A 171 14.68 -15.60 -23.02
N VAL A 172 13.59 -15.48 -22.27
CA VAL A 172 13.58 -15.63 -20.82
C VAL A 172 12.74 -16.84 -20.48
N LEU A 173 13.38 -17.86 -19.90
CA LEU A 173 12.70 -19.07 -19.46
C LEU A 173 12.01 -18.81 -18.12
N VAL A 174 10.73 -19.17 -18.02
CA VAL A 174 9.93 -19.05 -16.79
C VAL A 174 8.86 -20.13 -16.79
N SER A 175 8.55 -20.69 -15.62
CA SER A 175 7.44 -21.64 -15.51
C SER A 175 6.11 -20.96 -15.84
N ARG A 176 5.24 -21.62 -16.60
CA ARG A 176 3.88 -21.13 -16.89
C ARG A 176 3.08 -20.88 -15.60
N GLY A 177 3.31 -21.69 -14.56
CA GLY A 177 2.66 -21.55 -13.25
C GLY A 177 3.14 -20.35 -12.44
N GLU A 178 4.20 -19.66 -12.86
CA GLU A 178 4.82 -18.50 -12.21
C GLU A 178 4.52 -17.18 -12.94
N LEU A 179 3.68 -17.20 -13.98
CA LEU A 179 3.24 -15.99 -14.70
C LEU A 179 2.18 -15.23 -13.92
N VAL A 180 2.64 -14.50 -12.91
CA VAL A 180 1.78 -13.84 -11.93
C VAL A 180 1.18 -12.51 -12.42
N GLU A 181 -0.03 -12.25 -11.94
CA GLU A 181 -0.64 -10.91 -11.93
C GLU A 181 -0.75 -10.46 -10.47
N ILE A 182 -0.15 -9.31 -10.14
CA ILE A 182 -0.08 -8.79 -8.76
C ILE A 182 -0.77 -7.43 -8.71
N GLY A 183 -1.73 -7.29 -7.79
CA GLY A 183 -2.55 -6.08 -7.73
C GLY A 183 -3.46 -5.98 -8.96
N GLY A 184 -3.66 -4.77 -9.50
CA GLY A 184 -4.55 -4.53 -10.64
C GLY A 184 -3.87 -4.17 -11.97
N SER A 185 -2.54 -4.09 -12.03
CA SER A 185 -1.83 -3.64 -13.25
C SER A 185 -0.44 -4.23 -13.46
N PHE A 186 0.11 -4.99 -12.51
CA PHE A 186 1.38 -5.69 -12.69
C PHE A 186 1.11 -7.08 -13.25
N ARG A 187 1.49 -7.32 -14.49
CA ARG A 187 1.42 -8.63 -15.14
C ARG A 187 2.82 -8.98 -15.64
N LEU A 188 3.40 -10.06 -15.12
CA LEU A 188 4.76 -10.45 -15.47
C LEU A 188 4.96 -10.59 -17.00
N PRO A 189 4.04 -11.20 -17.78
CA PRO A 189 4.16 -11.25 -19.24
C PRO A 189 4.23 -9.87 -19.92
N ASP A 190 3.42 -8.91 -19.46
CA ASP A 190 3.36 -7.56 -20.04
C ASP A 190 4.66 -6.79 -19.75
N ILE A 191 5.24 -7.00 -18.57
CA ILE A 191 6.53 -6.41 -18.18
C ILE A 191 7.69 -7.03 -18.95
N MET A 192 7.69 -8.35 -19.15
CA MET A 192 8.70 -9.02 -19.96
C MET A 192 8.69 -8.52 -21.40
N THR A 193 7.49 -8.39 -21.98
CA THR A 193 7.31 -7.81 -23.32
C THR A 193 7.81 -6.37 -23.37
N SER A 194 7.41 -5.52 -22.41
CA SER A 194 7.82 -4.12 -22.32
C SER A 194 9.33 -3.94 -22.07
N SER A 195 9.98 -4.92 -21.44
CA SER A 195 11.43 -4.95 -21.24
C SER A 195 12.21 -5.26 -22.53
N GLY A 196 11.50 -5.62 -23.61
CA GLY A 196 12.07 -6.03 -24.88
C GLY A 196 12.60 -7.47 -24.86
N CYS A 197 12.14 -8.29 -23.94
CA CYS A 197 12.47 -9.71 -23.85
C CYS A 197 11.46 -10.56 -24.63
N LYS A 198 11.82 -11.81 -24.93
CA LYS A 198 10.91 -12.81 -25.47
C LYS A 198 10.53 -13.78 -24.36
N LEU A 199 9.26 -13.79 -23.99
CA LEU A 199 8.74 -14.76 -23.03
C LEU A 199 8.83 -16.18 -23.62
N ARG A 200 9.47 -17.10 -22.90
CA ARG A 200 9.56 -18.52 -23.25
C ARG A 200 9.07 -19.33 -22.06
N GLU A 201 7.76 -19.53 -22.01
CA GLU A 201 7.10 -20.29 -20.95
C GLU A 201 7.45 -21.77 -21.05
N VAL A 202 7.65 -22.42 -19.90
CA VAL A 202 7.92 -23.86 -19.80
C VAL A 202 6.93 -24.55 -18.86
N GLY A 203 6.73 -25.86 -19.05
CA GLY A 203 5.80 -26.67 -18.28
C GLY A 203 4.34 -26.26 -18.44
N THR A 204 3.54 -26.63 -17.44
CA THR A 204 2.10 -26.31 -17.35
C THR A 204 1.80 -25.49 -16.10
N THR A 205 0.57 -24.97 -15.98
CA THR A 205 0.15 -24.12 -14.87
C THR A 205 0.38 -24.76 -13.51
N ASN A 206 0.02 -26.04 -13.35
CA ASN A 206 0.12 -26.74 -12.08
C ASN A 206 1.42 -27.55 -11.95
N ARG A 207 2.04 -27.98 -13.05
CA ARG A 207 3.22 -28.86 -13.03
C ARG A 207 4.30 -28.37 -13.99
N THR A 208 5.46 -28.07 -13.42
CA THR A 208 6.69 -27.83 -14.17
C THR A 208 7.79 -28.77 -13.69
N HIS A 209 8.57 -29.27 -14.63
CA HIS A 209 9.63 -30.24 -14.47
C HIS A 209 10.97 -29.62 -14.93
N ILE A 210 12.11 -30.12 -14.47
CA ILE A 210 13.41 -29.57 -14.86
C ILE A 210 13.65 -29.80 -16.36
N GLU A 211 13.17 -30.93 -16.88
CA GLU A 211 13.23 -31.29 -18.29
C GLU A 211 12.50 -30.27 -19.18
N ASP A 212 11.47 -29.58 -18.65
CA ASP A 212 10.78 -28.51 -19.39
C ASP A 212 11.71 -27.31 -19.63
N PHE A 213 12.59 -26.98 -18.67
CA PHE A 213 13.60 -25.94 -18.83
C PHE A 213 14.71 -26.39 -19.77
N GLU A 214 15.22 -27.61 -19.60
CA GLU A 214 16.29 -28.18 -20.44
C GLU A 214 15.89 -28.19 -21.93
N ASN A 215 14.69 -28.67 -22.24
CA ASN A 215 14.17 -28.73 -23.60
C ASN A 215 13.89 -27.35 -24.22
N ALA A 216 13.72 -26.31 -23.41
CA ALA A 216 13.45 -24.96 -23.86
C ALA A 216 14.72 -24.12 -24.08
N LEU A 217 15.88 -24.59 -23.62
CA LEU A 217 17.16 -23.91 -23.81
C LEU A 217 17.50 -23.78 -25.29
N SER A 218 18.02 -22.61 -25.65
CA SER A 218 18.48 -22.32 -27.00
C SER A 218 19.65 -21.35 -26.97
N SER A 219 20.31 -21.15 -28.12
CA SER A 219 21.33 -20.09 -28.27
C SER A 219 20.77 -18.67 -28.08
N LYS A 220 19.44 -18.51 -28.04
CA LYS A 220 18.74 -17.25 -27.79
C LYS A 220 18.38 -17.05 -26.33
N THR A 221 18.55 -18.05 -25.46
CA THR A 221 18.25 -17.91 -24.03
C THR A 221 19.20 -16.90 -23.38
N GLY A 222 18.63 -15.92 -22.69
CA GLY A 222 19.38 -14.85 -22.02
C GLY A 222 19.33 -14.91 -20.50
N LEU A 223 18.28 -15.50 -19.93
CA LEU A 223 18.02 -15.50 -18.49
C LEU A 223 17.00 -16.59 -18.13
N ILE A 224 17.17 -17.20 -16.97
CA ILE A 224 16.13 -18.01 -16.32
C ILE A 224 15.54 -17.16 -15.19
N LEU A 225 14.22 -16.96 -15.22
CA LEU A 225 13.49 -16.22 -14.21
C LEU A 225 12.61 -17.19 -13.42
N LYS A 226 12.69 -17.10 -12.09
CA LYS A 226 11.72 -17.70 -11.19
C LYS A 226 11.01 -16.60 -10.43
N ALA A 227 9.68 -16.56 -10.51
CA ALA A 227 8.87 -15.57 -9.79
C ALA A 227 8.13 -16.25 -8.64
N TYR A 228 8.23 -15.68 -7.43
CA TYR A 228 7.53 -16.22 -6.27
C TYR A 228 6.03 -15.90 -6.36
N THR A 229 5.18 -16.92 -6.18
CA THR A 229 3.70 -16.82 -6.21
C THR A 229 3.17 -16.20 -4.93
N SER A 230 3.56 -14.95 -4.69
CA SER A 230 3.38 -14.25 -3.42
C SER A 230 1.92 -13.86 -3.11
N ASN A 231 1.01 -13.91 -4.09
CA ASN A 231 -0.39 -13.49 -3.94
C ASN A 231 -1.44 -14.58 -4.25
N TYR A 232 -1.03 -15.79 -4.62
CA TYR A 232 -1.93 -16.95 -4.76
C TYR A 232 -1.15 -18.24 -4.54
N THR A 233 -1.85 -19.36 -4.38
CA THR A 233 -1.24 -20.70 -4.47
C THR A 233 -2.06 -21.62 -5.33
N ILE A 234 -1.39 -22.56 -5.99
CA ILE A 234 -2.03 -23.67 -6.70
C ILE A 234 -2.02 -24.87 -5.76
N THR A 235 -3.18 -25.48 -5.52
CA THR A 235 -3.33 -26.67 -4.66
C THR A 235 -3.77 -27.88 -5.48
N GLY A 236 -3.60 -29.10 -4.94
CA GLY A 236 -3.90 -30.36 -5.63
C GLY A 236 -2.66 -30.96 -6.30
N PHE A 237 -2.80 -31.48 -7.53
CA PHE A 237 -1.71 -32.12 -8.28
C PHE A 237 -0.74 -31.08 -8.84
N THR A 238 0.19 -30.64 -8.01
CA THR A 238 1.18 -29.61 -8.34
C THR A 238 2.61 -30.13 -8.30
N LYS A 239 3.48 -29.52 -9.12
CA LYS A 239 4.92 -29.77 -9.10
C LYS A 239 5.67 -28.50 -9.47
N GLU A 240 6.62 -28.14 -8.63
CA GLU A 240 7.53 -27.01 -8.84
C GLU A 240 8.97 -27.54 -8.95
N VAL A 241 9.77 -26.94 -9.81
CA VAL A 241 11.18 -27.28 -9.97
C VAL A 241 11.96 -26.75 -8.79
N LYS A 242 12.80 -27.59 -8.17
CA LYS A 242 13.67 -27.17 -7.08
C LYS A 242 14.71 -26.20 -7.61
N GLU A 243 14.97 -25.14 -6.87
CA GLU A 243 15.94 -24.11 -7.27
C GLU A 243 17.35 -24.68 -7.48
N ALA A 244 17.75 -25.70 -6.71
CA ALA A 244 19.03 -26.38 -6.87
C ALA A 244 19.22 -26.95 -8.29
N ASP A 245 18.15 -27.47 -8.89
CA ASP A 245 18.19 -28.05 -10.25
C ASP A 245 18.34 -26.93 -11.29
N ILE A 246 17.63 -25.81 -11.11
CA ILE A 246 17.75 -24.62 -11.99
C ILE A 246 19.13 -23.98 -11.86
N ILE A 247 19.70 -23.92 -10.65
CA ILE A 247 21.04 -23.38 -10.39
C ILE A 247 22.10 -24.23 -11.11
N LYS A 248 21.96 -25.56 -11.06
CA LYS A 248 22.83 -26.46 -11.82
C LYS A 248 22.74 -26.16 -13.32
N LEU A 249 21.51 -26.12 -13.85
CA LEU A 249 21.27 -25.83 -15.28
C LEU A 249 21.84 -24.47 -15.70
N SER A 250 21.62 -23.44 -14.88
CA SER A 250 22.13 -22.08 -15.10
C SER A 250 23.66 -22.04 -15.20
N ARG A 251 24.36 -22.81 -14.36
CA ARG A 251 25.82 -22.93 -14.39
C ARG A 251 26.32 -23.70 -15.61
N ASP A 252 25.70 -24.85 -15.90
CA ASP A 252 26.09 -25.72 -17.02
C ASP A 252 26.01 -24.98 -18.37
N TYR A 253 25.04 -24.07 -18.52
CA TYR A 253 24.83 -23.28 -19.74
C TYR A 253 25.31 -21.82 -19.65
N ASN A 254 25.89 -21.40 -18.52
CA ASN A 254 26.36 -20.04 -18.26
C ASN A 254 25.29 -18.95 -18.53
N ILE A 255 24.06 -19.17 -18.04
CA ILE A 255 22.91 -18.27 -18.17
C ILE A 255 22.54 -17.76 -16.77
N PRO A 256 22.36 -16.44 -16.56
CA PRO A 256 21.97 -15.92 -15.25
C PRO A 256 20.65 -16.50 -14.75
N PHE A 257 20.62 -16.96 -13.49
CA PHE A 257 19.40 -17.33 -12.79
C PHE A 257 18.97 -16.22 -11.82
N VAL A 258 17.75 -15.71 -12.02
CA VAL A 258 17.18 -14.63 -11.23
C VAL A 258 15.92 -15.10 -10.52
N VAL A 259 15.82 -14.78 -9.23
CA VAL A 259 14.61 -15.01 -8.43
C VAL A 259 13.96 -13.68 -8.08
N ASP A 260 12.74 -13.47 -8.55
CA ASP A 260 11.88 -12.39 -8.04
C ASP A 260 11.15 -12.88 -6.78
N LEU A 261 11.66 -12.49 -5.63
CA LEU A 261 11.07 -12.81 -4.32
C LEU A 261 9.82 -11.96 -4.05
N GLY A 262 9.76 -10.74 -4.57
CA GLY A 262 8.63 -9.85 -4.36
C GLY A 262 8.53 -9.25 -2.93
N SER A 263 8.39 -10.06 -1.89
CA SER A 263 8.03 -9.63 -0.52
C SER A 263 9.18 -9.01 0.30
N GLY A 264 10.41 -9.53 0.13
CA GLY A 264 11.62 -8.92 0.66
C GLY A 264 11.88 -9.06 2.16
N SER A 265 11.50 -10.18 2.81
CA SER A 265 11.85 -10.36 4.23
C SER A 265 13.37 -10.46 4.42
N LEU A 266 13.95 -9.56 5.22
CA LEU A 266 15.38 -9.56 5.57
C LEU A 266 15.70 -10.41 6.80
N ILE A 267 14.70 -10.85 7.57
CA ILE A 267 14.89 -11.65 8.77
C ILE A 267 14.20 -13.00 8.66
N ASP A 268 14.83 -14.00 9.26
CA ASP A 268 14.27 -15.34 9.37
C ASP A 268 13.44 -15.45 10.65
N LEU A 269 12.12 -15.41 10.53
CA LEU A 269 11.21 -15.52 11.68
C LEU A 269 10.85 -16.97 12.03
N LYS A 270 11.68 -17.96 11.67
CA LYS A 270 11.44 -19.39 11.95
C LYS A 270 11.13 -19.71 13.42
N ASN A 271 11.66 -18.92 14.36
CA ASN A 271 11.41 -19.09 15.80
C ASN A 271 10.11 -18.41 16.28
N SER A 272 9.33 -17.85 15.36
CA SER A 272 8.00 -17.31 15.62
C SER A 272 6.94 -18.27 15.07
N ASN A 273 5.68 -18.07 15.47
CA ASN A 273 4.53 -18.76 14.88
C ASN A 273 4.27 -18.35 13.41
N VAL A 274 5.22 -17.64 12.77
CA VAL A 274 5.14 -17.15 11.40
C VAL A 274 6.20 -17.82 10.52
N THR A 275 5.78 -18.79 9.70
CA THR A 275 6.63 -19.34 8.64
C THR A 275 6.81 -18.33 7.52
N LEU A 276 7.91 -17.60 7.48
CA LEU A 276 8.17 -16.62 6.42
C LEU A 276 8.70 -17.23 5.12
N GLU A 277 8.53 -16.47 4.03
CA GLU A 277 9.22 -16.69 2.77
C GLU A 277 10.75 -16.81 2.96
N PRO A 278 11.47 -17.52 2.08
CA PRO A 278 12.92 -17.56 2.13
C PRO A 278 13.52 -16.15 1.94
N THR A 279 14.47 -15.78 2.81
CA THR A 279 15.13 -14.47 2.74
C THR A 279 16.02 -14.34 1.51
N PRO A 280 16.28 -13.09 1.03
CA PRO A 280 17.29 -12.83 0.01
C PRO A 280 18.64 -13.50 0.30
N LEU A 281 19.06 -13.50 1.58
CA LEU A 281 20.28 -14.17 2.04
C LEU A 281 20.30 -15.66 1.70
N LYS A 282 19.23 -16.38 2.04
CA LYS A 282 19.15 -17.83 1.77
C LYS A 282 19.17 -18.14 0.28
N LYS A 283 18.52 -17.30 -0.54
CA LYS A 283 18.51 -17.46 -2.00
C LYS A 283 19.88 -17.23 -2.61
N LEU A 284 20.59 -16.18 -2.19
CA LEU A 284 21.93 -15.90 -2.70
C LEU A 284 22.92 -16.97 -2.25
N GLN A 285 22.84 -17.44 -0.99
CA GLN A 285 23.66 -18.54 -0.49
C GLN A 285 23.41 -19.88 -1.19
N SER A 286 22.20 -20.13 -1.71
CA SER A 286 21.92 -21.37 -2.47
C SER A 286 22.57 -21.36 -3.85
N GLY A 287 22.97 -20.19 -4.36
CA GLY A 287 23.65 -20.02 -5.64
C GLY A 287 22.84 -19.30 -6.72
N VAL A 288 21.75 -18.60 -6.35
CA VAL A 288 21.03 -17.68 -7.25
C VAL A 288 21.94 -16.50 -7.60
N ASP A 289 21.97 -16.08 -8.87
CA ASP A 289 22.85 -14.98 -9.30
C ASP A 289 22.33 -13.60 -8.90
N LEU A 290 21.01 -13.39 -8.96
CA LEU A 290 20.34 -12.15 -8.54
C LEU A 290 18.99 -12.43 -7.89
N VAL A 291 18.66 -11.61 -6.90
CA VAL A 291 17.32 -11.56 -6.29
C VAL A 291 16.74 -10.15 -6.41
N THR A 292 15.43 -10.08 -6.68
CA THR A 292 14.66 -8.84 -6.67
C THR A 292 13.56 -8.88 -5.62
N PHE A 293 13.35 -7.77 -4.90
CA PHE A 293 12.28 -7.66 -3.92
C PHE A 293 11.87 -6.22 -3.60
N SER A 294 10.68 -6.06 -2.98
CA SER A 294 10.11 -4.76 -2.58
C SER A 294 10.62 -4.32 -1.20
N GLY A 295 10.87 -3.02 -1.03
CA GLY A 295 11.19 -2.41 0.27
C GLY A 295 9.97 -2.13 1.17
N ASP A 296 8.78 -1.94 0.60
CA ASP A 296 7.55 -1.54 1.29
C ASP A 296 6.62 -2.71 1.65
N LYS A 297 7.16 -3.93 1.66
CA LYS A 297 6.45 -5.14 2.06
C LYS A 297 7.02 -5.68 3.37
N LEU A 298 7.62 -6.88 3.39
CA LEU A 298 8.09 -7.51 4.63
C LEU A 298 9.36 -6.85 5.20
N LEU A 299 10.10 -6.08 4.39
CA LEU A 299 11.19 -5.23 4.86
C LEU A 299 10.66 -4.08 5.76
N GLY A 300 9.40 -3.66 5.61
CA GLY A 300 8.83 -2.59 6.43
C GLY A 300 9.47 -1.21 6.21
N GLY A 301 10.01 -0.98 5.02
CA GLY A 301 10.62 0.29 4.62
C GLY A 301 9.79 1.07 3.59
N PRO A 302 10.39 2.08 2.93
CA PRO A 302 9.71 2.85 1.89
C PRO A 302 9.58 2.04 0.59
N GLN A 303 8.76 2.55 -0.34
CA GLN A 303 8.66 1.94 -1.67
C GLN A 303 10.01 2.03 -2.39
N CYS A 304 10.59 0.86 -2.66
CA CYS A 304 11.72 0.69 -3.57
C CYS A 304 11.76 -0.75 -4.09
N GLY A 305 12.49 -0.96 -5.18
CA GLY A 305 12.88 -2.28 -5.67
C GLY A 305 14.36 -2.47 -5.42
N ILE A 306 14.71 -3.55 -4.74
CA ILE A 306 16.10 -3.89 -4.40
C ILE A 306 16.54 -5.00 -5.34
N ILE A 307 17.70 -4.84 -5.98
CA ILE A 307 18.35 -5.86 -6.80
C ILE A 307 19.68 -6.20 -6.11
N ALA A 308 19.82 -7.44 -5.66
CA ALA A 308 20.97 -7.91 -4.90
C ALA A 308 21.56 -9.17 -5.53
N GLY A 309 22.89 -9.26 -5.60
CA GLY A 309 23.57 -10.49 -6.02
C GLY A 309 24.97 -10.23 -6.56
N ARG A 310 25.31 -10.85 -7.69
CA ARG A 310 26.68 -10.82 -8.23
C ARG A 310 27.12 -9.45 -8.74
N LYS A 311 28.34 -9.05 -8.39
CA LYS A 311 28.90 -7.71 -8.65
C LYS A 311 28.97 -7.38 -10.14
N ASN A 312 29.35 -8.35 -10.98
CA ASN A 312 29.43 -8.17 -12.42
C ASN A 312 28.04 -7.91 -13.07
N LEU A 313 26.99 -8.55 -12.58
CA LEU A 313 25.62 -8.34 -13.07
C LEU A 313 25.05 -7.00 -12.60
N ILE A 314 25.25 -6.65 -11.32
CA ILE A 314 24.86 -5.35 -10.77
C ILE A 314 25.58 -4.21 -11.51
N ALA A 315 26.86 -4.35 -11.83
CA ALA A 315 27.60 -3.36 -12.61
C ALA A 315 27.00 -3.14 -14.01
N ARG A 316 26.53 -4.20 -14.67
CA ARG A 316 25.81 -4.09 -15.96
C ARG A 316 24.48 -3.36 -15.80
N ILE A 317 23.73 -3.68 -14.74
CA ILE A 317 22.44 -3.05 -14.41
C ILE A 317 22.61 -1.55 -14.16
N ASN A 318 23.65 -1.16 -13.41
CA ASN A 318 23.95 0.25 -13.12
C ASN A 318 24.35 1.06 -14.35
N ARG A 319 24.88 0.43 -15.39
CA ARG A 319 25.20 1.09 -16.68
C ARG A 319 24.00 1.24 -17.61
N ASN A 320 22.87 0.59 -17.32
CA ASN A 320 21.68 0.70 -18.16
C ASN A 320 21.05 2.09 -18.00
N ALA A 321 20.85 2.81 -19.10
CA ALA A 321 20.25 4.15 -19.10
C ALA A 321 18.87 4.21 -18.42
N MET A 322 18.07 3.13 -18.47
CA MET A 322 16.77 3.07 -17.80
C MET A 322 16.88 3.21 -16.28
N LYS A 323 18.03 2.84 -15.68
CA LYS A 323 18.31 3.03 -14.26
C LYS A 323 18.12 4.49 -13.83
N ARG A 324 18.48 5.44 -14.69
CA ARG A 324 18.35 6.88 -14.39
C ARG A 324 16.88 7.33 -14.28
N ALA A 325 16.00 6.75 -15.10
CA ALA A 325 14.58 7.03 -15.09
C ALA A 325 13.86 6.35 -13.91
N MET A 326 14.37 5.19 -13.49
CA MET A 326 13.80 4.37 -12.41
C MET A 326 14.46 4.60 -11.05
N ARG A 327 15.26 5.65 -10.90
CA ARG A 327 16.06 5.88 -9.70
C ARG A 327 15.19 6.32 -8.52
N CYS A 328 15.49 5.84 -7.32
CA CYS A 328 14.84 6.32 -6.09
C CYS A 328 15.08 7.82 -5.86
N ASP A 329 14.08 8.51 -5.33
CA ASP A 329 14.22 9.90 -4.87
C ASP A 329 14.98 9.99 -3.54
N LYS A 330 15.25 11.23 -3.11
CA LYS A 330 16.03 11.51 -1.89
C LYS A 330 15.37 10.95 -0.62
N LEU A 331 14.04 11.07 -0.50
CA LEU A 331 13.30 10.69 0.70
C LEU A 331 13.27 9.17 0.85
N THR A 332 13.08 8.45 -0.25
CA THR A 332 13.15 6.98 -0.26
C THR A 332 14.52 6.48 0.19
N VAL A 333 15.62 7.09 -0.29
CA VAL A 333 16.97 6.71 0.13
C VAL A 333 17.19 6.99 1.62
N ALA A 334 16.75 8.14 2.12
CA ALA A 334 16.88 8.52 3.52
C ALA A 334 16.10 7.58 4.45
N ALA A 335 14.82 7.32 4.13
CA ALA A 335 13.98 6.38 4.87
C ALA A 335 14.57 4.97 4.85
N LEU A 336 14.98 4.46 3.68
CA LEU A 336 15.54 3.12 3.57
C LEU A 336 16.82 2.99 4.39
N SER A 337 17.73 3.98 4.32
CA SER A 337 18.95 3.99 5.12
C SER A 337 18.67 3.92 6.63
N ALA A 338 17.67 4.67 7.12
CA ALA A 338 17.26 4.62 8.52
C ALA A 338 16.66 3.26 8.93
N VAL A 339 15.81 2.66 8.07
CA VAL A 339 15.25 1.33 8.31
C VAL A 339 16.34 0.26 8.34
N LEU A 340 17.31 0.32 7.45
CA LEU A 340 18.43 -0.61 7.41
C LEU A 340 19.31 -0.51 8.66
N LYS A 341 19.52 0.70 9.20
CA LYS A 341 20.21 0.87 10.49
C LYS A 341 19.49 0.17 11.64
N ILE A 342 18.15 0.15 11.63
CA ILE A 342 17.36 -0.59 12.63
C ILE A 342 17.62 -2.09 12.50
N TYR A 343 17.68 -2.63 11.28
CA TYR A 343 18.05 -4.04 11.03
C TYR A 343 19.46 -4.41 11.50
N GLY A 344 20.35 -3.44 11.71
CA GLY A 344 21.63 -3.61 12.42
C GLY A 344 21.50 -4.22 13.81
N ASN A 345 20.33 -4.09 14.45
CA ASN A 345 19.99 -4.73 15.72
C ASN A 345 18.66 -5.51 15.58
N PRO A 346 18.72 -6.84 15.35
CA PRO A 346 17.53 -7.65 15.08
C PRO A 346 16.45 -7.59 16.17
N GLU A 347 16.84 -7.53 17.45
CA GLU A 347 15.88 -7.43 18.56
C GLU A 347 15.11 -6.12 18.52
N LYS A 348 15.81 -5.00 18.25
CA LYS A 348 15.18 -3.69 18.06
C LYS A 348 14.34 -3.64 16.78
N ALA A 349 14.72 -4.36 15.73
CA ALA A 349 13.98 -4.36 14.48
C ALA A 349 12.54 -4.83 14.64
N VAL A 350 12.32 -5.93 15.38
CA VAL A 350 10.98 -6.45 15.68
C VAL A 350 10.13 -5.42 16.45
N GLN A 351 10.74 -4.65 17.35
CA GLN A 351 10.03 -3.67 18.17
C GLN A 351 9.74 -2.37 17.42
N LYS A 352 10.68 -1.91 16.58
CA LYS A 352 10.63 -0.60 15.95
C LYS A 352 9.93 -0.60 14.60
N ILE A 353 10.16 -1.61 13.78
CA ILE A 353 9.57 -1.68 12.43
C ILE A 353 8.10 -2.09 12.56
N PRO A 354 7.14 -1.21 12.20
CA PRO A 354 5.72 -1.47 12.43
C PRO A 354 5.24 -2.77 11.79
N THR A 355 5.66 -3.06 10.56
CA THR A 355 5.30 -4.31 9.87
C THR A 355 5.70 -5.54 10.69
N LEU A 356 6.92 -5.58 11.23
CA LEU A 356 7.40 -6.72 12.01
C LEU A 356 6.65 -6.87 13.33
N ARG A 357 6.44 -5.74 14.03
CA ARG A 357 5.68 -5.69 15.27
C ARG A 357 4.26 -6.21 15.09
N LEU A 358 3.56 -5.76 14.04
CA LEU A 358 2.20 -6.18 13.72
C LEU A 358 2.12 -7.64 13.27
N LEU A 359 3.12 -8.16 12.57
CA LEU A 359 3.21 -9.57 12.17
C LEU A 359 3.39 -10.49 13.39
N LEU A 360 4.24 -10.09 14.33
CA LEU A 360 4.61 -10.89 15.49
C LEU A 360 3.70 -10.67 16.71
N ARG A 361 2.80 -9.69 16.65
CA ARG A 361 1.82 -9.42 17.70
C ARG A 361 0.99 -10.67 18.02
N SER A 362 0.96 -11.04 19.28
CA SER A 362 0.25 -12.22 19.77
C SER A 362 -1.26 -12.01 19.78
N LYS A 363 -2.03 -13.10 19.67
CA LYS A 363 -3.50 -13.06 19.78
C LYS A 363 -3.95 -12.52 21.15
N GLU A 364 -3.21 -12.82 22.21
CA GLU A 364 -3.52 -12.37 23.58
C GLU A 364 -3.37 -10.85 23.72
N GLU A 365 -2.29 -10.27 23.22
CA GLU A 365 -2.13 -8.80 23.19
C GLU A 365 -3.28 -8.13 22.43
N ILE A 366 -3.75 -8.73 21.34
CA ILE A 366 -4.86 -8.19 20.55
C ILE A 366 -6.19 -8.34 21.31
N LYS A 367 -6.42 -9.46 22.01
CA LYS A 367 -7.59 -9.64 22.88
C LYS A 367 -7.65 -8.59 23.99
N ASN A 368 -6.51 -8.30 24.61
CA ASN A 368 -6.42 -7.27 25.64
C ASN A 368 -6.85 -5.88 25.11
N VAL A 369 -6.57 -5.58 23.82
CA VAL A 369 -7.10 -4.37 23.17
C VAL A 369 -8.61 -4.45 23.01
N VAL A 370 -9.14 -5.58 22.52
CA VAL A 370 -10.59 -5.80 22.37
C VAL A 370 -11.31 -5.54 23.70
N ASP A 371 -10.79 -6.08 24.80
CA ASP A 371 -11.40 -5.95 26.13
C ASP A 371 -11.45 -4.50 26.62
N ARG A 372 -10.48 -3.66 26.21
CA ARG A 372 -10.46 -2.22 26.52
C ARG A 372 -11.39 -1.41 25.63
N VAL A 373 -11.45 -1.70 24.33
CA VAL A 373 -12.19 -0.86 23.36
C VAL A 373 -13.66 -1.27 23.16
N LEU A 374 -14.01 -2.52 23.42
CA LEU A 374 -15.37 -3.04 23.22
C LEU A 374 -16.41 -2.37 24.13
N PRO A 375 -16.15 -2.16 25.44
CA PRO A 375 -17.10 -1.46 26.31
C PRO A 375 -17.42 -0.05 25.81
N GLU A 376 -16.39 0.71 25.41
CA GLU A 376 -16.54 2.07 24.88
C GLU A 376 -17.36 2.08 23.58
N LEU A 377 -17.05 1.19 22.64
CA LEU A 377 -17.79 1.09 21.39
C LEU A 377 -19.27 0.70 21.62
N ARG A 378 -19.56 -0.14 22.63
CA ARG A 378 -20.93 -0.49 23.00
C ARG A 378 -21.73 0.73 23.43
N LEU A 379 -21.17 1.64 24.22
CA LEU A 379 -21.86 2.87 24.68
C LEU A 379 -22.42 3.69 23.51
N HIS A 380 -21.75 3.69 22.36
CA HIS A 380 -22.16 4.43 21.17
C HIS A 380 -23.12 3.66 20.25
N MET A 381 -23.19 2.33 20.34
CA MET A 381 -23.88 1.50 19.34
C MET A 381 -24.91 0.50 19.87
N GLU A 382 -25.01 0.29 21.19
CA GLU A 382 -25.84 -0.74 21.82
C GLU A 382 -27.35 -0.66 21.50
N ARG A 383 -27.84 0.53 21.13
CA ARG A 383 -29.24 0.74 20.72
C ARG A 383 -29.52 0.18 19.32
N MET A 384 -28.52 0.16 18.46
CA MET A 384 -28.63 -0.16 17.03
C MET A 384 -28.12 -1.57 16.71
N ALA A 385 -27.07 -2.01 17.40
CA ALA A 385 -26.32 -3.20 17.09
C ALA A 385 -26.04 -4.04 18.33
N THR A 386 -25.81 -5.34 18.13
CA THR A 386 -25.10 -6.19 19.08
C THR A 386 -23.61 -6.18 18.73
N LEU A 387 -22.77 -6.09 19.76
CA LEU A 387 -21.32 -6.01 19.62
C LEU A 387 -20.66 -7.07 20.49
N GLU A 388 -19.83 -7.90 19.87
CA GLU A 388 -19.22 -9.06 20.50
C GLU A 388 -17.74 -9.16 20.15
N ALA A 389 -16.93 -9.57 21.12
CA ALA A 389 -15.56 -9.98 20.85
C ALA A 389 -15.58 -11.26 20.00
N VAL A 390 -14.78 -11.30 18.95
CA VAL A 390 -14.68 -12.46 18.05
C VAL A 390 -13.23 -12.81 17.79
N ASP A 391 -12.97 -14.10 17.61
CA ASP A 391 -11.69 -14.56 17.07
C ASP A 391 -11.60 -14.17 15.59
N CYS A 392 -10.44 -13.68 15.18
CA CYS A 392 -10.17 -13.27 13.80
C CYS A 392 -8.99 -14.06 13.23
N GLN A 393 -8.91 -14.08 11.90
CA GLN A 393 -7.78 -14.60 11.15
C GLN A 393 -7.28 -13.46 10.23
N SER A 394 -6.19 -12.82 10.63
CA SER A 394 -5.63 -11.69 9.88
C SER A 394 -4.76 -12.18 8.72
N GLN A 395 -4.69 -11.39 7.67
CA GLN A 395 -3.83 -11.63 6.52
C GLN A 395 -2.58 -10.75 6.59
N VAL A 396 -1.45 -11.28 6.11
CA VAL A 396 -0.24 -10.49 5.91
C VAL A 396 -0.47 -9.39 4.86
N GLY A 397 -1.09 -9.73 3.72
CA GLY A 397 -1.41 -8.77 2.65
C GLY A 397 -0.29 -8.53 1.63
N SER A 398 -0.54 -7.60 0.70
CA SER A 398 0.38 -7.14 -0.38
C SER A 398 1.02 -8.22 -1.25
N GLY A 399 0.41 -9.41 -1.31
CA GLY A 399 1.03 -10.55 -1.95
C GLY A 399 2.40 -10.82 -1.35
N ALA A 400 2.44 -11.09 -0.05
CA ALA A 400 3.65 -11.57 0.63
C ALA A 400 3.44 -12.98 1.19
N LEU A 401 2.23 -13.39 1.56
CA LEU A 401 1.93 -14.73 2.10
C LEU A 401 0.42 -15.00 1.95
N PRO A 402 -0.06 -15.58 0.83
CA PRO A 402 -1.49 -15.64 0.53
C PRO A 402 -2.24 -16.69 1.37
N ASN A 403 -1.56 -17.75 1.81
CA ASN A 403 -2.17 -18.84 2.57
C ASN A 403 -1.99 -18.73 4.08
N GLN A 404 -1.19 -17.77 4.54
CA GLN A 404 -0.89 -17.67 5.95
C GLN A 404 -1.84 -16.71 6.63
N LEU A 405 -2.74 -17.30 7.43
CA LEU A 405 -3.60 -16.57 8.34
C LEU A 405 -2.96 -16.50 9.71
N LEU A 406 -3.02 -15.32 10.33
CA LEU A 406 -2.48 -15.04 11.65
C LEU A 406 -3.63 -15.00 12.67
N PRO A 407 -3.59 -15.81 13.74
CA PRO A 407 -4.60 -15.76 14.79
C PRO A 407 -4.71 -14.35 15.37
N SER A 408 -5.91 -13.81 15.42
CA SER A 408 -6.19 -12.43 15.87
C SER A 408 -7.47 -12.38 16.70
N ALA A 409 -7.86 -11.19 17.12
CA ALA A 409 -9.13 -10.90 17.77
C ALA A 409 -9.70 -9.57 17.27
N GLY A 410 -11.01 -9.44 17.32
CA GLY A 410 -11.71 -8.28 16.81
C GLY A 410 -13.08 -8.09 17.45
N ILE A 411 -13.82 -7.13 16.91
CA ILE A 411 -15.19 -6.85 17.32
C ILE A 411 -16.12 -7.08 16.12
N ALA A 412 -17.16 -7.89 16.33
CA ALA A 412 -18.23 -8.06 15.37
C ALA A 412 -19.41 -7.15 15.70
N ILE A 413 -19.86 -6.37 14.73
CA ILE A 413 -21.04 -5.51 14.82
C ILE A 413 -22.16 -6.14 13.98
N ARG A 414 -23.26 -6.49 14.64
CA ARG A 414 -24.42 -7.16 14.04
C ARG A 414 -25.70 -6.37 14.29
N LEU A 415 -26.64 -6.45 13.36
CA LEU A 415 -27.95 -5.84 13.52
C LEU A 415 -28.72 -6.48 14.69
N LYS A 416 -29.24 -5.66 15.60
CA LYS A 416 -29.96 -6.14 16.81
C LYS A 416 -31.34 -6.75 16.49
N ASN A 417 -32.03 -6.26 15.46
CA ASN A 417 -33.40 -6.68 15.09
C ASN A 417 -33.47 -7.22 13.65
N LYS A 418 -33.90 -8.47 13.47
CA LYS A 418 -33.98 -9.16 12.16
C LYS A 418 -35.03 -8.63 11.17
N LYS A 419 -35.67 -7.47 11.42
CA LYS A 419 -36.75 -6.94 10.57
C LYS A 419 -36.26 -6.19 9.32
N SER A 420 -35.03 -5.70 9.31
CA SER A 420 -34.43 -5.03 8.13
C SER A 420 -33.42 -5.94 7.42
N SER A 421 -33.12 -5.61 6.16
CA SER A 421 -32.11 -6.33 5.37
C SER A 421 -30.73 -6.15 6.00
N ASN A 422 -30.14 -7.26 6.49
CA ASN A 422 -28.81 -7.26 7.11
C ASN A 422 -27.74 -6.66 6.19
N GLY A 423 -27.86 -6.85 4.86
CA GLY A 423 -26.93 -6.27 3.90
C GLY A 423 -26.93 -4.73 3.87
N PHE A 424 -28.11 -4.11 3.96
CA PHE A 424 -28.23 -2.65 4.00
C PHE A 424 -27.61 -2.07 5.27
N PHE A 425 -27.90 -2.69 6.43
CA PHE A 425 -27.31 -2.30 7.71
C PHE A 425 -25.77 -2.33 7.66
N LEU A 426 -25.18 -3.44 7.19
CA LEU A 426 -23.72 -3.59 7.14
C LEU A 426 -23.06 -2.60 6.18
N SER A 427 -23.71 -2.33 5.04
CA SER A 427 -23.26 -1.27 4.11
C SER A 427 -23.27 0.09 4.78
N LYS A 428 -24.33 0.40 5.55
CA LYS A 428 -24.44 1.65 6.31
C LYS A 428 -23.38 1.77 7.40
N VAL A 429 -23.08 0.70 8.13
CA VAL A 429 -21.99 0.67 9.12
C VAL A 429 -20.66 1.01 8.47
N SER A 430 -20.34 0.33 7.37
CA SER A 430 -19.12 0.60 6.62
C SER A 430 -19.07 2.05 6.10
N GLU A 431 -20.19 2.60 5.61
CA GLU A 431 -20.28 3.99 5.17
C GLU A 431 -20.04 4.99 6.30
N VAL A 432 -20.70 4.81 7.45
CA VAL A 432 -20.56 5.70 8.61
C VAL A 432 -19.12 5.69 9.13
N PHE A 433 -18.51 4.52 9.28
CA PHE A 433 -17.13 4.39 9.75
C PHE A 433 -16.12 5.04 8.77
N ARG A 434 -16.39 4.99 7.46
CA ARG A 434 -15.57 5.68 6.44
C ARG A 434 -15.74 7.20 6.42
N LYS A 435 -16.80 7.74 7.04
CA LYS A 435 -17.09 9.18 7.12
C LYS A 435 -16.60 9.82 8.42
N LEU A 436 -16.00 9.05 9.32
CA LEU A 436 -15.38 9.57 10.54
C LEU A 436 -14.20 10.50 10.20
N PRO A 437 -13.86 11.48 11.06
CA PRO A 437 -12.74 12.40 10.83
C PRO A 437 -11.40 11.69 10.53
N ILE A 438 -11.15 10.56 11.20
CA ILE A 438 -10.18 9.55 10.77
C ILE A 438 -10.98 8.32 10.36
N PRO A 439 -11.13 8.05 9.05
CA PRO A 439 -11.90 6.92 8.58
C PRO A 439 -11.43 5.60 9.18
N ILE A 440 -12.36 4.77 9.63
CA ILE A 440 -12.09 3.43 10.13
C ILE A 440 -12.49 2.41 9.07
N ILE A 441 -11.53 1.58 8.66
CA ILE A 441 -11.74 0.59 7.60
C ILE A 441 -11.86 -0.80 8.22
N GLY A 442 -13.07 -1.36 8.26
CA GLY A 442 -13.33 -2.75 8.64
C GLY A 442 -13.63 -3.65 7.43
N ARG A 443 -14.09 -4.88 7.67
CA ARG A 443 -14.55 -5.81 6.62
C ARG A 443 -15.93 -6.36 6.92
N VAL A 444 -16.72 -6.64 5.88
CA VAL A 444 -17.97 -7.39 6.03
C VAL A 444 -17.67 -8.88 5.85
N HIS A 445 -17.99 -9.69 6.86
CA HIS A 445 -17.77 -11.13 6.85
C HIS A 445 -18.76 -11.83 7.78
N ASP A 446 -19.20 -13.05 7.44
CA ASP A 446 -20.15 -13.85 8.23
C ASP A 446 -21.33 -13.06 8.80
N ASN A 447 -22.00 -12.27 7.95
CA ASN A 447 -23.15 -11.44 8.33
C ASN A 447 -22.88 -10.40 9.44
N ALA A 448 -21.63 -9.96 9.60
CA ALA A 448 -21.21 -8.88 10.52
C ALA A 448 -20.26 -7.90 9.83
N PHE A 449 -20.17 -6.70 10.41
CA PHE A 449 -19.07 -5.79 10.15
C PHE A 449 -18.00 -6.04 11.22
N ILE A 450 -16.84 -6.51 10.78
CA ILE A 450 -15.74 -6.95 11.63
C ILE A 450 -14.65 -5.86 11.65
N LEU A 451 -14.24 -5.50 12.86
CA LEU A 451 -13.06 -4.70 13.15
C LEU A 451 -11.99 -5.62 13.74
N ASP A 452 -11.03 -6.04 12.93
CA ASP A 452 -9.89 -6.84 13.37
C ASP A 452 -8.82 -5.91 13.96
N LEU A 453 -8.51 -6.09 15.26
CA LEU A 453 -7.72 -5.12 16.01
C LEU A 453 -6.21 -5.39 15.95
N ARG A 454 -5.74 -6.33 15.12
CA ARG A 454 -4.30 -6.61 14.96
C ARG A 454 -3.48 -5.33 14.71
N ASN A 455 -3.99 -4.47 13.84
CA ASN A 455 -3.35 -3.23 13.42
C ASN A 455 -3.64 -2.02 14.34
N LEU A 456 -4.46 -2.19 15.38
CA LEU A 456 -4.80 -1.09 16.30
C LEU A 456 -3.74 -0.97 17.40
N GLU A 457 -2.82 -0.03 17.24
CA GLU A 457 -1.81 0.29 18.26
C GLU A 457 -2.13 1.58 19.02
N ASN A 458 -2.78 2.55 18.36
CA ASN A 458 -3.22 3.79 18.98
C ASN A 458 -4.71 3.73 19.35
N GLU A 459 -5.01 3.12 20.49
CA GLU A 459 -6.38 3.00 21.02
C GLU A 459 -7.03 4.37 21.22
N SER A 460 -6.27 5.37 21.69
CA SER A 460 -6.79 6.72 21.94
C SER A 460 -7.31 7.40 20.66
N ALA A 461 -6.65 7.17 19.52
CA ALA A 461 -7.09 7.70 18.24
C ALA A 461 -8.41 7.07 17.79
N PHE A 462 -8.58 5.76 18.03
CA PHE A 462 -9.82 5.04 17.75
C PHE A 462 -10.96 5.51 18.64
N LEU A 463 -10.75 5.59 19.96
CA LEU A 463 -11.77 6.00 20.93
C LEU A 463 -12.30 7.41 20.64
N LYS A 464 -11.43 8.35 20.29
CA LYS A 464 -11.82 9.70 19.87
C LYS A 464 -12.75 9.71 18.65
N GLN A 465 -12.66 8.73 17.75
CA GLN A 465 -13.57 8.68 16.60
C GLN A 465 -15.00 8.31 16.99
N LEU A 466 -15.19 7.60 18.10
CA LEU A 466 -16.50 7.11 18.54
C LEU A 466 -17.45 8.27 18.90
N GLU A 467 -16.91 9.40 19.36
CA GLU A 467 -17.65 10.64 19.63
C GLU A 467 -18.37 11.20 18.40
N PHE A 468 -17.86 10.90 17.19
CA PHE A 468 -18.42 11.36 15.92
C PHE A 468 -19.42 10.37 15.31
N LEU A 469 -19.67 9.22 15.96
CA LEU A 469 -20.70 8.30 15.49
C LEU A 469 -22.09 8.94 15.62
N PRO A 470 -22.95 8.80 14.60
CA PRO A 470 -24.30 9.33 14.68
C PRO A 470 -25.06 8.64 15.82
N LYS A 471 -25.76 9.44 16.64
CA LYS A 471 -26.59 8.93 17.75
C LYS A 471 -27.79 8.12 17.27
N ASN A 472 -28.32 8.46 16.08
CA ASN A 472 -29.36 7.75 15.36
C ASN A 472 -28.90 7.56 13.92
N TRP A 473 -29.03 6.35 13.40
CA TRP A 473 -28.74 6.05 12.01
C TRP A 473 -30.08 5.90 11.31
N ASP A 474 -30.37 6.79 10.36
CA ASP A 474 -31.56 6.66 9.53
C ASP A 474 -31.39 5.39 8.69
N PHE A 475 -32.10 4.33 9.08
CA PHE A 475 -32.13 3.03 8.40
C PHE A 475 -33.40 2.89 7.56
#